data_AF-A0A6V7HPB2-F1
#
_entry.id   AF-A0A6V7HPB2-F1
#
_cell.length_a   1.000
_cell.length_b   1.000
_cell.length_c   1.000
_cell.angle_alpha   90.00
_cell.angle_beta   90.00
_cell.angle_gamma   90.00
#
_symmetry.space_group_name_H-M   'P 1'
#
loop_
_entity.id
_entity.type
_entity.pdbx_description
1 polymer ?
#
loop_
_entity_poly.entity_id
_entity_poly.type
_entity_poly.pdbx_seq_one_letter_code
_entity_poly.pdbx_strand_id
1 'polypeptide(L)' 'DLDAGTAVILLNAVYFKGKWAPFFKKNRTRDEPFYLEDGRTFKKVSTMRNWYSYNTGSLNDIDASFIELPYQ' A
#
# COMPACT_ATOMS: atom_id res chain seq x y z
N ASP A 1 -26.30 4.57 -14.84
CA ASP A 1 -26.84 5.68 -15.65
C ASP A 1 -27.47 6.70 -14.72
N LEU A 2 -27.52 7.96 -15.11
CA LEU A 2 -28.06 9.03 -14.25
C LEU A 2 -29.57 9.18 -14.41
N ASP A 3 -30.30 9.40 -13.31
CA ASP A 3 -31.75 9.56 -13.35
C ASP A 3 -32.17 10.92 -13.95
N ALA A 4 -33.28 10.93 -14.70
CA ALA A 4 -33.80 12.11 -15.38
C ALA A 4 -34.23 13.24 -14.43
N GLY A 5 -34.48 12.95 -13.15
CA GLY A 5 -34.81 13.92 -12.11
C GLY A 5 -33.61 14.41 -11.28
N THR A 6 -32.37 14.05 -11.65
CA THR A 6 -31.18 14.45 -10.88
C THR A 6 -30.96 15.96 -10.94
N ALA A 7 -31.18 16.66 -9.82
CA ALA A 7 -31.07 18.11 -9.75
C ALA A 7 -29.63 18.63 -9.52
N VAL A 8 -28.79 17.90 -8.75
CA VAL A 8 -27.39 18.26 -8.48
C VAL A 8 -26.55 17.00 -8.22
N ILE A 9 -25.30 17.01 -8.71
CA ILE A 9 -24.26 16.04 -8.31
C ILE A 9 -23.03 16.81 -7.85
N LEU A 10 -22.46 16.36 -6.73
CA LEU A 10 -21.11 16.73 -6.31
C LEU A 10 -20.22 15.48 -6.34
N LEU A 11 -19.26 15.47 -7.25
CA LEU A 11 -18.29 14.38 -7.40
C LEU A 11 -16.89 14.87 -7.03
N ASN A 12 -16.16 14.07 -6.27
CA ASN A 12 -14.73 14.26 -6.03
C ASN A 12 -13.99 12.96 -6.35
N ALA A 13 -12.88 13.08 -7.08
CA ALA A 13 -11.99 11.97 -7.37
C ALA A 13 -10.55 12.44 -7.16
N VAL A 14 -9.80 11.70 -6.35
CA VAL A 14 -8.38 11.97 -6.10
C VAL A 14 -7.58 10.77 -6.59
N TYR A 15 -6.66 11.02 -7.51
CA TYR A 15 -5.71 10.03 -8.01
C TYR A 15 -4.29 10.44 -7.62
N PHE A 16 -3.58 9.53 -6.96
CA PHE A 16 -2.19 9.77 -6.56
C PHE A 16 -1.30 8.60 -6.99
N LYS A 17 -0.21 8.93 -7.68
CA LYS A 17 0.86 8.00 -8.07
C LYS A 17 2.22 8.68 -7.89
N GLY A 18 2.66 8.78 -6.64
CA GLY A 18 3.97 9.31 -6.30
C GLY A 18 5.11 8.37 -6.67
N LYS A 19 6.30 8.94 -6.88
CA LYS A 19 7.55 8.18 -6.99
C LYS A 19 8.14 8.03 -5.60
N TRP A 20 8.50 6.82 -5.20
CA TRP A 20 9.26 6.62 -3.96
C TRP A 20 10.63 7.29 -4.05
N ALA A 21 11.09 7.95 -2.99
CA ALA A 21 12.42 8.53 -2.97
C ALA A 21 13.50 7.41 -3.00
N PRO A 22 13.47 6.39 -2.10
CA PRO A 22 14.18 5.14 -2.33
C PRO A 22 13.31 4.18 -3.14
N PHE A 23 13.64 3.99 -4.42
CA PHE A 23 12.86 3.13 -5.32
C PHE A 23 13.04 1.63 -5.04
N PHE A 24 12.03 0.84 -5.43
CA PHE A 24 12.10 -0.62 -5.44
C PHE A 24 12.64 -1.09 -6.79
N LYS A 25 13.70 -1.90 -6.80
CA LYS A 25 14.24 -2.45 -8.05
C LYS A 25 13.32 -3.55 -8.57
N LYS A 26 12.78 -3.39 -9.78
CA LYS A 26 11.83 -4.35 -10.38
C LYS A 26 12.36 -5.79 -10.42
N ASN A 27 13.67 -5.98 -10.64
CA ASN A 27 14.30 -7.30 -10.65
C ASN A 27 14.41 -7.98 -9.26
N ARG A 28 14.06 -7.25 -8.19
CA ARG A 28 13.97 -7.77 -6.83
C ARG A 28 12.53 -8.07 -6.40
N THR A 29 11.56 -7.73 -7.23
CA THR A 29 10.15 -8.11 -6.99
C THR A 29 9.97 -9.58 -7.32
N ARG A 30 9.38 -10.35 -6.39
CA ARG A 30 9.17 -11.79 -6.53
C ARG A 30 7.82 -12.19 -5.93
N ASP A 31 7.29 -13.32 -6.38
CA ASP A 31 6.06 -13.88 -5.81
C ASP A 31 6.37 -14.54 -4.46
N GLU A 32 5.88 -13.93 -3.39
CA GLU A 32 6.06 -14.38 -2.00
C GLU A 32 4.70 -14.61 -1.32
N PRO A 33 4.63 -15.44 -0.27
CA PRO A 33 3.39 -15.66 0.48
C PRO A 33 2.90 -14.38 1.21
N PHE A 34 1.62 -14.06 1.03
CA PHE A 34 0.87 -13.11 1.86
C PHE A 34 -0.20 -13.87 2.62
N TYR A 35 -0.11 -13.86 3.96
CA TYR A 35 -1.02 -14.58 4.84
C TYR A 35 -2.34 -13.81 4.99
N LEU A 36 -3.45 -14.52 4.83
CA LEU A 36 -4.78 -13.97 5.04
C LEU A 36 -5.09 -13.88 6.55
N GLU A 37 -6.23 -13.30 6.88
CA GLU A 37 -6.68 -13.06 8.27
C GLU A 37 -6.68 -14.32 9.15
N ASP A 38 -6.91 -15.49 8.57
CA ASP A 38 -6.85 -16.77 9.28
C ASP A 38 -5.43 -17.22 9.69
N GLY A 39 -4.39 -16.50 9.25
CA GLY A 39 -2.98 -16.77 9.51
C GLY A 39 -2.43 -18.06 8.89
N ARG A 40 -3.26 -18.83 8.16
CA ARG A 40 -2.94 -20.18 7.66
C ARG A 40 -3.02 -20.26 6.15
N THR A 41 -3.97 -19.56 5.56
CA THR A 41 -4.12 -19.46 4.11
C THR A 41 -3.19 -18.38 3.60
N PHE A 42 -2.45 -18.68 2.53
CA PHE A 42 -1.62 -17.69 1.85
C PHE A 42 -1.98 -17.57 0.37
N LYS A 43 -1.76 -16.38 -0.17
CA LYS A 43 -1.74 -16.12 -1.61
C LYS A 43 -0.34 -15.69 -2.01
N LYS A 44 0.12 -16.10 -3.19
CA LYS A 44 1.36 -15.54 -3.74
C LYS A 44 1.07 -14.16 -4.31
N VAL A 45 1.83 -13.16 -3.88
CA VAL A 45 1.72 -11.78 -4.37
C VAL A 45 3.07 -11.25 -4.80
N SER A 46 3.08 -10.36 -5.79
CA SER A 46 4.29 -9.73 -6.31
C SER A 46 4.86 -8.75 -5.28
N THR A 47 5.77 -9.26 -4.44
CA THR A 47 6.31 -8.56 -3.28
C THR A 47 7.56 -7.79 -3.68
N MET A 48 7.52 -6.47 -3.50
CA MET A 48 8.64 -5.57 -3.82
C MET A 48 9.71 -5.62 -2.73
N ARG A 49 10.97 -5.34 -3.10
CA ARG A 49 12.08 -5.31 -2.13
C ARG A 49 13.13 -4.26 -2.43
N ASN A 50 13.57 -3.58 -1.39
CA ASN A 50 14.76 -2.74 -1.36
C ASN A 50 15.40 -2.82 0.03
N TRP A 51 16.52 -2.11 0.20
CA TRP A 51 17.19 -1.92 1.47
C TRP A 51 17.66 -0.48 1.52
N TYR A 52 17.20 0.25 2.52
CA TYR A 52 17.54 1.65 2.77
C TYR A 52 17.38 1.93 4.27
N SER A 53 17.90 3.07 4.74
CA SER A 53 17.63 3.51 6.11
C SER A 53 16.24 4.14 6.16
N TYR A 54 15.32 3.46 6.84
CA TYR A 54 13.94 3.91 7.02
C TYR A 54 13.71 4.33 8.47
N ASN A 55 12.84 5.33 8.65
CA ASN A 55 12.26 5.57 9.96
C ASN A 55 11.26 4.45 10.25
N THR A 56 11.47 3.75 11.36
CA THR A 56 10.65 2.65 11.82
C THR A 56 10.43 2.75 13.32
N GLY A 57 9.44 2.03 13.83
CA GLY A 57 9.22 1.91 15.26
C GLY A 57 8.07 0.97 15.59
N SER A 58 7.78 0.87 16.89
CA SER A 58 6.72 0.02 17.44
C SER A 58 5.64 0.89 18.08
N LEU A 59 4.39 0.48 17.89
CA LEU A 59 3.19 1.08 18.48
C LEU A 59 2.63 0.07 19.49
N ASN A 60 3.20 0.07 20.69
CA ASN A 60 2.93 -0.95 21.70
C ASN A 60 1.47 -0.99 22.14
N ASP A 61 0.79 0.17 22.18
CA ASP A 61 -0.61 0.27 22.61
C ASP A 61 -1.59 -0.49 21.70
N ILE A 62 -1.17 -0.82 20.47
CA ILE A 62 -1.97 -1.53 19.47
C ILE A 62 -1.26 -2.75 18.88
N ASP A 63 -0.18 -3.22 19.53
CA ASP A 63 0.64 -4.35 19.07
C ASP A 63 1.02 -4.29 17.58
N ALA A 64 1.52 -3.14 17.14
CA ALA A 64 1.85 -2.90 15.73
C ALA A 64 3.27 -2.35 15.54
N SER A 65 3.77 -2.44 14.31
CA SER A 65 5.01 -1.78 13.88
C SER A 65 4.73 -0.85 12.71
N PHE A 66 5.49 0.24 12.61
CA PHE A 66 5.39 1.19 11.50
C PHE A 66 6.72 1.31 10.74
N ILE A 67 6.60 1.75 9.49
CA ILE A 67 7.71 2.12 8.61
C ILE A 67 7.28 3.31 7.75
N GLU A 68 8.14 4.32 7.61
CA GLU A 68 7.90 5.45 6.72
C GLU A 68 8.48 5.17 5.34
N LEU A 69 7.64 5.29 4.30
CA LEU A 69 8.07 5.19 2.90
C LEU A 69 7.90 6.57 2.23
N PRO A 70 8.98 7.38 2.13
CA PRO A 70 8.86 8.73 1.60
C PRO A 70 8.69 8.71 0.07
N TYR A 71 7.83 9.61 -0.41
CA TYR A 71 7.78 10.00 -1.82
C TYR A 71 8.84 11.07 -2.14
N GLN A 72 9.17 11.21 -3.42
CA GLN A 72 10.00 12.28 -3.97
C GLN A 72 9.21 13.58 -4.11
#